data_AF-A0A974I0I7-F1
#
_entry.id   AF-A0A974I0I7-F1
#
_cell.length_a   1.000
_cell.length_b   1.000
_cell.length_c   1.000
_cell.angle_alpha   90.00
_cell.angle_beta   90.00
_cell.angle_gamma   90.00
#
_symmetry.space_group_name_H-M   'P 1'
#
loop_
_entity.id
_entity.type
_entity.pdbx_description
1 polymer ?
#
loop_
_entity_poly.entity_id
_entity_poly.type
_entity_poly.pdbx_seq_one_letter_code
_entity_poly.pdbx_strand_id
1 'polypeptide(L)'
;GTYPCLGCNCCSSIIKGFKINHPTKGSEVNLNEYATCKSTFVVYLLKCLCGLGYVGQTSREVKMRIQEHKSNIRNFKNDTQRDTQVSRHFIEFKHNCMQLRGCVLDEVAPDRRVGNRLQRLLQIEGKWIKKLNTLNPDDLNEAWSLKPYL
;
A
#
# COMPACT_ATOMS: atom_id res chain seq x y z
N GLY A 1 14.18 1.71 -0.45
CA GLY A 1 13.47 1.69 0.84
C GLY A 1 12.72 2.96 1.19
N THR A 2 11.82 2.87 2.19
CA THR A 2 11.01 4.01 2.67
C THR A 2 11.57 4.62 3.97
N TYR A 3 11.56 5.96 4.05
CA TYR A 3 12.14 6.71 5.17
C TYR A 3 11.18 7.80 5.68
N PRO A 4 11.23 8.14 6.98
CA PRO A 4 10.41 9.20 7.54
C PRO A 4 10.82 10.56 6.94
N CYS A 5 9.84 11.40 6.61
CA CYS A 5 10.12 12.79 6.20
C CYS A 5 10.35 13.75 7.38
N LEU A 6 10.26 13.24 8.62
CA LEU A 6 10.45 13.95 9.89
C LEU A 6 9.50 15.14 10.15
N GLY A 7 8.46 15.31 9.34
CA GLY A 7 7.52 16.43 9.44
C GLY A 7 6.05 16.05 9.31
N CYS A 8 5.68 14.77 9.52
CA CYS A 8 4.27 14.38 9.49
C CYS A 8 3.95 13.14 10.35
N ASN A 9 2.68 13.06 10.77
CA ASN A 9 2.14 11.95 11.57
C ASN A 9 2.18 10.58 10.86
N CYS A 10 2.34 10.56 9.53
CA CYS A 10 2.49 9.32 8.77
C CYS A 10 3.82 8.60 9.08
N CYS A 11 4.87 9.34 9.49
CA CYS A 11 6.20 8.77 9.76
C CYS A 11 6.17 7.63 10.78
N SER A 12 5.29 7.69 11.78
CA SER A 12 5.12 6.64 12.80
C SER A 12 4.55 5.32 12.26
N SER A 13 3.97 5.36 11.06
CA SER A 13 3.33 4.22 10.41
C SER A 13 4.20 3.59 9.34
N ILE A 14 5.40 4.13 9.09
CA ILE A 14 6.27 3.63 8.03
C ILE A 14 7.09 2.44 8.50
N ILE A 15 7.10 1.38 7.70
CA ILE A 15 8.09 0.32 7.78
C ILE A 15 9.36 0.86 7.12
N LYS A 16 10.38 1.14 7.94
CA LYS A 16 11.61 1.79 7.50
C LYS A 16 12.56 0.80 6.84
N GLY A 17 13.31 1.27 5.86
CA GLY A 17 14.43 0.53 5.26
C GLY A 17 14.14 0.02 3.85
N PHE A 18 15.10 -0.72 3.31
CA PHE A 18 15.15 -1.17 1.91
C PHE A 18 14.83 -2.67 1.75
N LYS A 19 14.34 -3.33 2.80
CA LYS A 19 13.95 -4.72 2.75
C LYS A 19 12.59 -4.91 3.40
N ILE A 20 11.82 -5.85 2.87
CA ILE A 20 10.63 -6.39 3.51
C ILE A 20 10.67 -7.91 3.44
N ASN A 21 9.99 -8.57 4.37
CA ASN A 21 9.76 -10.02 4.27
C ASN A 21 8.51 -10.27 3.45
N HIS A 22 8.63 -11.20 2.49
CA HIS A 22 7.51 -11.72 1.71
C HIS A 22 6.43 -12.25 2.68
N PRO A 23 5.16 -11.81 2.57
CA PRO A 23 4.10 -12.14 3.54
C PRO A 23 3.96 -13.65 3.81
N THR A 24 3.92 -14.47 2.75
CA THR A 24 3.74 -15.93 2.89
C THR A 24 5.03 -16.74 2.93
N LYS A 25 6.05 -16.37 2.15
CA LYS A 25 7.30 -17.16 2.01
C LYS A 25 8.37 -16.82 3.05
N GLY A 26 8.26 -15.69 3.74
CA GLY A 26 9.27 -15.19 4.68
C GLY A 26 10.58 -14.72 4.04
N SER A 27 10.80 -14.96 2.74
CA SER A 27 12.01 -14.53 2.03
C SER A 27 12.14 -13.01 1.96
N GLU A 28 13.38 -12.52 1.99
CA GLU A 28 13.65 -11.09 1.87
C GLU A 28 13.36 -10.59 0.45
N VAL A 29 12.74 -9.42 0.36
CA VAL A 29 12.51 -8.68 -0.87
C VAL A 29 13.17 -7.31 -0.75
N ASN A 30 14.13 -7.04 -1.63
CA ASN A 30 14.83 -5.76 -1.70
C ASN A 30 13.95 -4.70 -2.40
N LEU A 31 14.00 -3.48 -1.86
CA LEU A 31 13.30 -2.29 -2.33
C LEU A 31 14.33 -1.27 -2.82
N ASN A 32 14.37 -1.04 -4.12
CA ASN A 32 15.40 -0.24 -4.77
C ASN A 32 15.16 1.27 -4.64
N GLU A 33 13.91 1.71 -4.49
CA GLU A 33 13.55 3.13 -4.55
C GLU A 33 13.77 3.87 -3.24
N TYR A 34 14.35 5.06 -3.25
CA TYR A 34 14.36 5.94 -2.08
C TYR A 34 13.04 6.72 -2.01
N ALA A 35 12.17 6.35 -1.07
CA ALA A 35 10.87 6.98 -0.91
C ALA A 35 10.66 7.59 0.47
N THR A 36 9.80 8.60 0.55
CA THR A 36 9.40 9.22 1.81
C THR A 36 7.87 9.39 1.88
N CYS A 37 7.37 9.91 3.01
CA CYS A 37 5.95 10.28 3.13
C CYS A 37 5.47 11.28 2.06
N LYS A 38 6.39 11.99 1.41
CA LYS A 38 6.10 12.98 0.37
C LYS A 38 6.23 12.41 -1.06
N SER A 39 6.68 11.17 -1.23
CA SER A 39 6.74 10.53 -2.55
C SER A 39 5.34 10.41 -3.15
N THR A 40 5.26 10.53 -4.48
CA THR A 40 4.03 10.51 -5.28
C THR A 40 4.18 9.50 -6.40
N PHE A 41 3.07 9.03 -6.98
CA PHE A 41 3.08 7.99 -8.03
C PHE A 41 3.85 6.75 -7.57
N VAL A 42 3.41 6.19 -6.46
CA VAL A 42 4.04 5.01 -5.86
C VAL A 42 3.08 3.83 -5.79
N VAL A 43 3.67 2.64 -5.79
CA VAL A 43 3.03 1.41 -5.32
C VAL A 43 3.51 1.16 -3.90
N TYR A 44 2.59 0.85 -2.99
CA TYR A 44 2.86 0.66 -1.57
C TYR A 44 2.28 -0.65 -1.06
N LEU A 45 2.87 -1.14 0.02
CA LEU A 45 2.35 -2.23 0.84
C LEU A 45 1.85 -1.65 2.15
N LEU A 46 0.63 -1.98 2.54
CA LEU A 46 0.14 -1.86 3.90
C LEU A 46 0.26 -3.23 4.57
N LYS A 47 0.61 -3.25 5.86
CA LYS A 47 0.63 -4.45 6.69
C LYS A 47 -0.16 -4.23 7.96
N CYS A 48 -0.93 -5.24 8.32
CA CYS A 48 -1.51 -5.40 9.65
C CYS A 48 -0.53 -6.19 10.54
N LEU A 49 -0.65 -6.03 11.86
CA LEU A 49 0.18 -6.78 12.83
C LEU A 49 -0.11 -8.29 12.83
N CYS A 50 -1.26 -8.72 12.32
CA CYS A 50 -1.57 -10.15 12.13
C CYS A 50 -0.82 -10.80 10.97
N GLY A 51 0.00 -10.05 10.22
CA GLY A 51 0.82 -10.55 9.12
C GLY A 51 0.26 -10.30 7.73
N LEU A 52 -1.05 -10.09 7.61
CA LEU A 52 -1.73 -9.80 6.35
C LEU A 52 -1.32 -8.44 5.77
N GLY A 53 -1.16 -8.37 4.45
CA GLY A 53 -0.79 -7.20 3.68
C GLY A 53 -1.72 -6.86 2.51
N TYR A 54 -1.80 -5.57 2.20
CA TYR A 54 -2.54 -5.03 1.08
C TYR A 54 -1.59 -4.24 0.18
N VAL A 55 -1.55 -4.57 -1.11
CA VAL A 55 -0.82 -3.78 -2.10
C VAL A 55 -1.77 -2.79 -2.74
N GLY A 56 -1.37 -1.52 -2.79
CA GLY A 56 -2.13 -0.46 -3.45
C GLY A 56 -1.23 0.50 -4.20
N GLN A 57 -1.82 1.35 -5.03
CA GLN A 57 -1.11 2.46 -5.68
C GLN A 57 -1.71 3.83 -5.37
N THR A 58 -0.92 4.88 -5.56
CA THR A 58 -1.39 6.27 -5.46
C THR A 58 -0.56 7.21 -6.31
N SER A 59 -1.22 8.15 -7.00
CA SER A 59 -0.57 9.30 -7.66
C SER A 59 -0.32 10.46 -6.70
N ARG A 60 -0.93 10.44 -5.51
CA ARG A 60 -0.82 11.49 -4.48
C ARG A 60 0.30 11.16 -3.49
N GLU A 61 0.60 12.09 -2.59
CA GLU A 61 1.60 11.85 -1.55
C GLU A 61 1.22 10.66 -0.66
N VAL A 62 2.19 9.81 -0.36
CA VAL A 62 2.05 8.65 0.54
C VAL A 62 1.38 9.02 1.86
N LYS A 63 1.73 10.18 2.45
CA LYS A 63 1.16 10.64 3.72
C LYS A 63 -0.36 10.79 3.64
N MET A 64 -0.87 11.32 2.53
CA MET A 64 -2.30 11.52 2.33
C MET A 64 -3.00 10.17 2.21
N ARG A 65 -2.42 9.25 1.43
CA ARG A 65 -3.01 7.93 1.21
C ARG A 65 -3.07 7.10 2.49
N ILE A 66 -2.01 7.12 3.31
CA ILE A 66 -1.99 6.41 4.59
C ILE A 66 -2.99 7.02 5.58
N GLN A 67 -3.15 8.36 5.59
CA GLN A 67 -4.15 9.02 6.43
C GLN A 67 -5.58 8.66 6.02
N GLU A 68 -5.86 8.56 4.72
CA GLU A 68 -7.16 8.09 4.21
C GLU A 68 -7.49 6.69 4.70
N HIS A 69 -6.55 5.73 4.55
CA HIS A 69 -6.75 4.36 5.05
C HIS A 69 -7.01 4.32 6.55
N LYS A 70 -6.25 5.09 7.35
CA LYS A 70 -6.50 5.19 8.79
C LYS A 70 -7.85 5.81 9.13
N SER A 71 -8.28 6.81 8.36
CA SER A 71 -9.59 7.45 8.53
C SER A 71 -10.73 6.48 8.20
N ASN A 72 -10.58 5.69 7.14
CA ASN A 72 -11.55 4.66 6.75
C ASN A 72 -11.69 3.58 7.84
N ILE A 73 -10.57 3.11 8.42
CA ILE A 73 -10.61 2.17 9.55
C ILE A 73 -11.30 2.80 10.76
N ARG A 74 -10.92 4.02 11.16
CA ARG A 74 -11.44 4.67 12.37
C ARG A 74 -12.93 4.96 12.27
N ASN A 75 -13.38 5.41 11.11
CA ASN A 75 -14.74 5.85 10.87
C ASN A 75 -15.51 4.84 10.01
N PHE A 76 -15.19 3.55 10.14
CA PHE A 76 -15.76 2.52 9.30
C PHE A 76 -17.29 2.52 9.38
N LYS A 77 -17.91 2.34 8.21
CA LYS A 77 -19.36 2.19 8.06
C LYS A 77 -19.61 1.34 6.83
N ASN A 78 -20.37 0.26 7.02
CA ASN A 78 -20.81 -0.63 5.94
C ASN A 78 -21.51 0.17 4.83
N ASP A 79 -21.35 -0.30 3.59
CA ASP A 79 -22.00 0.26 2.40
C ASP A 79 -21.65 1.74 2.16
N THR A 80 -20.43 2.16 2.52
CA THR A 80 -19.90 3.50 2.23
C THR A 80 -18.54 3.43 1.55
N GLN A 81 -18.02 4.56 1.08
CA GLN A 81 -16.64 4.65 0.55
C GLN A 81 -15.54 4.29 1.58
N ARG A 82 -15.92 4.19 2.86
CA ARG A 82 -15.03 3.74 3.94
C ARG A 82 -15.06 2.23 4.12
N ASP A 83 -15.97 1.52 3.47
CA ASP A 83 -16.03 0.07 3.44
C ASP A 83 -15.03 -0.47 2.41
N THR A 84 -13.75 -0.35 2.77
CA THR A 84 -12.64 -0.92 2.01
C THR A 84 -12.23 -2.27 2.59
N GLN A 85 -11.61 -3.14 1.80
CA GLN A 85 -11.14 -4.44 2.30
C GLN A 85 -10.18 -4.30 3.50
N VAL A 86 -9.31 -3.28 3.49
CA VAL A 86 -8.42 -2.99 4.63
C VAL A 86 -9.23 -2.60 5.87
N SER A 87 -10.20 -1.69 5.76
CA SER A 87 -10.99 -1.27 6.92
C SER A 87 -11.91 -2.37 7.43
N ARG A 88 -12.54 -3.15 6.53
CA ARG A 88 -13.36 -4.30 6.89
C ARG A 88 -12.57 -5.32 7.69
N HIS A 89 -11.38 -5.70 7.21
CA HIS A 89 -10.45 -6.55 7.95
C HIS A 89 -10.13 -6.01 9.35
N PHE A 90 -9.82 -4.72 9.47
CA PHE A 90 -9.50 -4.15 10.79
C PHE A 90 -10.69 -4.22 11.75
N ILE A 91 -11.92 -4.07 11.27
CA ILE A 91 -13.11 -4.11 12.11
C ILE A 91 -13.49 -5.55 12.49
N GLU A 92 -13.49 -6.47 11.53
CA GLU A 92 -13.80 -7.89 11.76
C GLU A 92 -12.84 -8.51 12.78
N PHE A 93 -11.55 -8.20 12.68
CA PHE A 93 -10.51 -8.72 13.56
C PHE A 93 -10.22 -7.82 14.77
N LYS A 94 -11.02 -6.78 15.01
CA LYS A 94 -10.90 -5.84 16.13
C LYS A 94 -9.50 -5.21 16.26
N HIS A 95 -8.85 -4.98 15.13
CA HIS A 95 -7.57 -4.28 15.04
C HIS A 95 -7.75 -2.76 15.06
N ASN A 96 -6.77 -2.05 15.60
CA ASN A 96 -6.76 -0.59 15.70
C ASN A 96 -6.04 0.04 14.50
N CYS A 97 -6.56 1.14 13.95
CA CYS A 97 -5.90 1.88 12.85
C CYS A 97 -4.44 2.30 13.14
N MET A 98 -4.05 2.41 14.41
CA MET A 98 -2.67 2.69 14.84
C MET A 98 -1.73 1.50 14.66
N GLN A 99 -2.25 0.29 14.43
CA GLN A 99 -1.48 -0.91 14.11
C GLN A 99 -1.17 -1.01 12.61
N LEU A 100 -1.84 -0.23 11.76
CA LEU A 100 -1.54 -0.17 10.33
C LEU A 100 -0.11 0.35 10.11
N ARG A 101 0.68 -0.42 9.37
CA ARG A 101 2.01 -0.04 8.91
C ARG A 101 2.06 -0.03 7.39
N GLY A 102 2.99 0.71 6.79
CA GLY A 102 3.18 0.64 5.34
C GLY A 102 4.56 1.09 4.85
N CYS A 103 4.89 0.68 3.64
CA CYS A 103 6.10 1.10 2.93
C CYS A 103 5.82 1.22 1.44
N VAL A 104 6.66 1.99 0.75
CA VAL A 104 6.71 2.07 -0.71
C VAL A 104 7.47 0.87 -1.25
N LEU A 105 6.84 0.18 -2.19
CA LEU A 105 7.41 -0.94 -2.94
C LEU A 105 8.15 -0.47 -4.18
N ASP A 106 7.59 0.53 -4.86
CA ASP A 106 8.05 0.99 -6.17
C ASP A 106 7.56 2.43 -6.44
N GLU A 107 8.27 3.15 -7.29
CA GLU A 107 7.94 4.53 -7.68
C GLU A 107 7.98 4.68 -9.20
N VAL A 108 6.90 5.22 -9.77
CA VAL A 108 6.86 5.56 -11.18
C VAL A 108 7.49 6.94 -11.36
N ALA A 109 8.78 6.95 -11.65
CA ALA A 109 9.52 8.17 -11.95
C ALA A 109 8.82 9.01 -13.05
N PRO A 110 8.92 10.36 -12.99
CA PRO A 110 8.47 11.21 -14.08
C PRO A 110 9.17 10.81 -15.38
N ASP A 111 8.40 10.50 -16.42
CA ASP A 111 8.97 10.15 -17.72
C ASP A 111 9.42 11.42 -18.46
N ARG A 112 10.51 11.31 -19.24
CA ARG A 112 10.92 12.34 -20.21
C ARG A 112 10.04 12.32 -21.46
N ARG A 113 9.34 11.22 -21.74
CA ARG A 113 8.38 11.05 -22.85
C ARG A 113 6.96 10.94 -22.32
N VAL A 114 5.96 11.31 -23.13
CA VAL A 114 4.53 11.35 -22.75
C VAL A 114 3.94 9.94 -22.59
N GLY A 115 4.37 9.20 -21.57
CA GLY A 115 3.76 7.95 -21.13
C GLY A 115 2.77 8.20 -20.00
N ASN A 116 1.63 7.51 -20.01
CA ASN A 116 0.63 7.65 -18.94
C ASN A 116 1.13 6.97 -17.64
N ARG A 117 1.65 7.78 -16.69
CA ARG A 117 2.14 7.30 -15.38
C ARG A 117 1.08 6.51 -14.59
N LEU A 118 -0.21 6.80 -14.78
CA LEU A 118 -1.29 6.08 -14.10
C LEU A 118 -1.42 4.65 -14.63
N GLN A 119 -1.28 4.44 -15.94
CA GLN A 119 -1.27 3.09 -16.51
C GLN A 119 -0.07 2.27 -16.01
N ARG A 120 1.11 2.91 -15.87
CA ARG A 120 2.28 2.24 -15.28
C ARG A 120 2.05 1.87 -13.82
N LEU A 121 1.39 2.72 -13.04
CA LEU A 121 1.04 2.38 -11.65
C LEU A 121 0.20 1.11 -11.58
N LEU A 122 -0.81 0.98 -12.43
CA LEU A 122 -1.65 -0.22 -12.46
C LEU A 122 -0.87 -1.48 -12.85
N GLN A 123 0.03 -1.37 -13.82
CA GLN A 123 0.88 -2.50 -14.24
C GLN A 123 1.85 -2.92 -13.12
N ILE A 124 2.48 -1.96 -12.44
CA ILE A 124 3.44 -2.23 -11.36
C ILE A 124 2.71 -2.77 -10.13
N GLU A 125 1.55 -2.21 -9.78
CA GLU A 125 0.68 -2.70 -8.70
C GLU A 125 0.30 -4.16 -8.93
N GLY A 126 -0.14 -4.49 -10.15
CA GLY A 126 -0.40 -5.88 -10.53
C GLY A 126 0.83 -6.76 -10.36
N LYS A 127 2.01 -6.36 -10.84
CA LYS A 127 3.24 -7.16 -10.63
C LYS A 127 3.54 -7.40 -9.14
N TRP A 128 3.30 -6.41 -8.28
CA TRP A 128 3.55 -6.53 -6.84
C TRP A 128 2.52 -7.39 -6.10
N ILE A 129 1.22 -7.29 -6.45
CA ILE A 129 0.19 -8.21 -5.95
C ILE A 129 0.60 -9.67 -6.25
N LYS A 130 1.10 -9.93 -7.46
CA LYS A 130 1.56 -11.25 -7.89
C LYS A 130 2.78 -11.69 -7.11
N LYS A 131 3.77 -10.80 -7.02
CA LYS A 131 5.06 -11.08 -6.40
C LYS A 131 4.94 -11.37 -4.92
N LEU A 132 4.01 -10.72 -4.21
CA LEU A 132 3.82 -10.87 -2.77
C LEU A 132 2.70 -11.85 -2.40
N ASN A 133 1.95 -12.35 -3.38
CA ASN A 133 0.78 -13.21 -3.21
C ASN A 133 -0.26 -12.60 -2.26
N THR A 134 -0.66 -11.36 -2.52
CA THR A 134 -1.53 -10.62 -1.59
C THR A 134 -3.03 -10.76 -1.93
N LEU A 135 -3.43 -11.76 -2.71
CA LEU A 135 -4.85 -11.98 -3.04
C LEU A 135 -5.59 -12.73 -1.93
N ASN A 136 -6.86 -12.39 -1.73
CA ASN A 136 -7.83 -13.15 -0.92
C ASN A 136 -8.01 -14.56 -1.53
N PRO A 137 -8.09 -15.65 -0.73
CA PRO A 137 -8.24 -15.70 0.74
C PRO A 137 -6.96 -15.63 1.56
N ASP A 138 -5.80 -15.73 0.92
CA ASP A 138 -4.53 -15.78 1.64
C ASP A 138 -4.11 -14.40 2.19
N ASP A 139 -4.63 -13.31 1.61
CA ASP A 139 -4.30 -11.95 2.01
C ASP A 139 -5.38 -10.89 1.64
N LEU A 140 -5.06 -9.58 1.71
CA LEU A 140 -6.06 -8.49 1.72
C LEU A 140 -6.46 -7.89 0.35
N ASN A 141 -5.88 -8.26 -0.79
CA ASN A 141 -6.36 -7.78 -2.09
C ASN A 141 -7.51 -8.65 -2.61
N GLU A 142 -8.69 -8.07 -2.87
CA GLU A 142 -9.83 -8.82 -3.44
C GLU A 142 -9.61 -9.21 -4.90
N ALA A 143 -8.93 -8.37 -5.66
CA ALA A 143 -8.66 -8.59 -7.08
C ALA A 143 -7.39 -7.85 -7.51
N TRP A 144 -6.92 -8.20 -8.72
CA TRP A 144 -5.97 -7.37 -9.44
C TRP A 144 -6.63 -6.03 -9.80
N SER A 145 -5.89 -4.92 -9.67
CA SER A 145 -6.33 -3.62 -10.21
C SER A 145 -6.33 -3.56 -11.75
N LEU A 146 -6.22 -4.71 -12.43
CA LEU A 146 -6.36 -4.82 -13.88
C LEU A 146 -7.82 -4.60 -14.25
N LYS A 147 -8.22 -3.34 -14.40
CA LYS A 147 -9.42 -3.06 -15.20
C LYS A 147 -9.18 -3.63 -16.59
N PRO A 148 -10.10 -4.43 -17.16
CA PRO A 148 -10.06 -4.68 -18.58
C PRO A 148 -10.28 -3.32 -19.24
N TYR A 149 -9.21 -2.75 -19.77
CA TYR A 149 -9.33 -1.67 -20.74
C TYR A 149 -9.80 -2.33 -22.03
N LEU A 150 -11.08 -2.70 -22.04
CA LEU A 150 -11.87 -2.92 -23.24
C LEU A 150 -12.51 -1.58 -23.63
#